data_AF-A0A6I2GV26-F1
#
_entry.id   AF-A0A6I2GV26-F1
#
_cell.length_a   1.000
_cell.length_b   1.000
_cell.length_c   1.000
_cell.angle_alpha   90.00
_cell.angle_beta   90.00
_cell.angle_gamma   90.00
#
_symmetry.space_group_name_H-M   'P 1'
#
loop_
_entity.id
_entity.type
_entity.pdbx_description
1 polymer ?
#
loop_
_entity_poly.entity_id
_entity_poly.type
_entity_poly.pdbx_seq_one_letter_code
_entity_poly.pdbx_strand_id
1 'polypeptide(L)'
;MSKKPRGTESSDFVHHFEGASTLDGLLELAGSPYDTEAVLALMKEAHADGASSSELIPQLFEGPPRFPSPDVARLMYQNLLGLWDLVAEGKGVRLEDEGPRPPRPKREKAPAPSPFAPGEPDAAFVEAASRHLEEDVRARERLTHLFDNRQDPLLGALDGAGLTDEGYAVARYLLFELFAMLELGWPAGVATVPPGALATAPTPDAPPVPAALATYAEDALFEAEHDEEHPLVPEELAPVRNLVTRGLAALWQARKKG
;
A
#
# COMPACT_ATOMS: atom_id res chain seq x y z
N MET A 1 -14.40 45.64 -36.03
CA MET A 1 -14.10 44.89 -34.78
C MET A 1 -14.34 43.41 -35.10
N SER A 2 -13.32 42.70 -35.61
CA SER A 2 -12.45 41.75 -34.88
C SER A 2 -13.18 40.60 -34.17
N LYS A 3 -13.12 39.41 -34.81
CA LYS A 3 -12.74 38.05 -34.31
C LYS A 3 -13.20 37.67 -32.89
N LYS A 4 -13.81 36.51 -32.61
CA LYS A 4 -13.52 35.13 -33.08
C LYS A 4 -14.74 34.24 -32.75
N PRO A 5 -15.11 33.24 -33.58
CA PRO A 5 -15.91 32.12 -33.10
C PRO A 5 -15.06 31.30 -32.12
N ARG A 6 -15.60 30.97 -30.95
CA ARG A 6 -15.02 29.95 -30.06
C ARG A 6 -15.21 28.61 -30.73
N GLY A 7 -14.12 28.04 -31.22
CA GLY A 7 -14.08 26.63 -31.58
C GLY A 7 -14.31 25.82 -30.31
N THR A 8 -15.43 25.11 -30.26
CA THR A 8 -15.48 23.81 -29.61
C THR A 8 -14.59 22.90 -30.45
N GLU A 9 -13.35 22.70 -30.02
CA GLU A 9 -12.58 21.54 -30.46
C GLU A 9 -13.34 20.31 -29.97
N SER A 10 -14.05 19.66 -30.89
CA SER A 10 -14.41 18.25 -30.73
C SER A 10 -13.09 17.50 -30.62
N SER A 11 -12.64 17.18 -29.40
CA SER A 11 -11.52 16.27 -29.23
C SER A 11 -12.03 14.87 -29.57
N ASP A 12 -11.99 14.52 -30.86
CA ASP A 12 -12.43 13.22 -31.32
C ASP A 12 -11.67 12.11 -30.56
N PHE A 13 -12.42 11.15 -30.00
CA PHE A 13 -11.83 10.02 -29.30
C PHE A 13 -11.32 9.02 -30.35
N VAL A 14 -10.01 9.04 -30.62
CA VAL A 14 -9.37 8.18 -31.62
C VAL A 14 -8.52 7.12 -30.92
N HIS A 15 -8.72 5.85 -31.29
CA HIS A 15 -7.83 4.76 -30.88
C HIS A 15 -6.49 4.93 -31.57
N HIS A 16 -5.45 5.20 -30.80
CA HIS A 16 -4.12 5.49 -31.33
C HIS A 16 -3.05 5.08 -30.33
N PHE A 17 -2.27 4.06 -30.70
CA PHE A 17 -1.09 3.66 -29.94
C PHE A 17 0.10 4.52 -30.37
N GLU A 18 0.53 5.42 -29.48
CA GLU A 18 1.63 6.36 -29.72
C GLU A 18 3.01 5.72 -29.55
N GLY A 19 3.10 4.67 -28.74
CA GLY A 19 4.36 3.98 -28.45
C GLY A 19 4.40 3.39 -27.03
N ALA A 20 5.36 2.51 -26.80
CA ALA A 20 5.51 1.81 -25.53
C ALA A 20 5.87 2.75 -24.38
N SER A 21 6.76 3.72 -24.64
CA SER A 21 7.19 4.67 -23.61
C SER A 21 6.06 5.59 -23.13
N THR A 22 5.18 6.00 -24.05
CA THR A 22 3.99 6.80 -23.73
C THR A 22 2.99 5.97 -22.92
N LEU A 23 2.67 4.76 -23.39
CA LEU A 23 1.71 3.91 -22.69
C LEU A 23 2.22 3.47 -21.31
N ASP A 24 3.50 3.15 -21.15
CA ASP A 24 4.11 2.82 -19.85
C ASP A 24 3.90 3.96 -18.83
N GLY A 25 4.17 5.20 -19.25
CA GLY A 25 3.98 6.37 -18.39
C GLY A 25 2.52 6.59 -18.01
N LEU A 26 1.59 6.33 -18.93
CA LEU A 26 0.16 6.45 -18.70
C LEU A 26 -0.38 5.35 -17.75
N LEU A 27 0.06 4.11 -17.96
CA LEU A 27 -0.26 2.97 -17.09
C LEU A 27 0.25 3.19 -15.67
N GLU A 28 1.49 3.66 -15.52
CA GLU A 28 2.07 3.98 -14.22
C GLU A 28 1.28 5.10 -13.50
N LEU A 29 0.96 6.18 -14.22
CA LEU A 29 0.14 7.27 -13.67
C LEU A 29 -1.25 6.80 -13.24
N ALA A 30 -1.81 5.83 -13.95
CA ALA A 30 -3.11 5.24 -13.66
C ALA A 30 -3.11 4.19 -12.54
N GLY A 31 -1.94 3.75 -12.10
CA GLY A 31 -1.77 2.73 -11.04
C GLY A 31 -1.78 1.29 -11.54
N SER A 32 -1.52 1.04 -12.83
CA SER A 32 -1.35 -0.32 -13.36
C SER A 32 -0.02 -0.93 -12.88
N PRO A 33 0.01 -2.22 -12.49
CA PRO A 33 1.24 -2.93 -12.20
C PRO A 33 1.97 -3.41 -13.47
N TYR A 34 1.32 -3.34 -14.63
CA TYR A 34 1.84 -3.83 -15.91
C TYR A 34 2.52 -2.73 -16.74
N ASP A 35 3.57 -3.11 -17.46
CA ASP A 35 4.15 -2.34 -18.56
C ASP A 35 3.53 -2.71 -19.91
N THR A 36 3.86 -1.97 -20.96
CA THR A 36 3.31 -2.19 -22.30
C THR A 36 3.62 -3.57 -22.86
N GLU A 37 4.77 -4.17 -22.53
CA GLU A 37 5.12 -5.51 -22.99
C GLU A 37 4.20 -6.57 -22.35
N ALA A 38 4.00 -6.49 -21.04
CA ALA A 38 3.08 -7.35 -20.32
C ALA A 38 1.63 -7.14 -20.81
N VAL A 39 1.20 -5.89 -21.00
CA VAL A 39 -0.13 -5.57 -21.56
C VAL A 39 -0.28 -6.17 -22.96
N LEU A 40 0.71 -6.03 -23.84
CA LEU A 40 0.67 -6.62 -25.18
C LEU A 40 0.57 -8.15 -25.13
N ALA A 41 1.27 -8.80 -24.21
CA ALA A 41 1.19 -10.26 -24.02
C ALA A 41 -0.22 -10.68 -23.58
N LEU A 42 -0.78 -10.01 -22.57
CA LEU A 42 -2.14 -10.25 -22.09
C LEU A 42 -3.19 -10.00 -23.17
N MET A 43 -3.03 -8.93 -23.96
CA MET A 43 -3.94 -8.63 -25.07
C MET A 43 -3.92 -9.72 -26.15
N LYS A 44 -2.75 -10.26 -26.49
CA LYS A 44 -2.64 -11.35 -27.46
C LYS A 44 -3.30 -12.63 -26.97
N GLU A 45 -3.10 -12.97 -25.70
CA GLU A 45 -3.72 -14.14 -25.07
C GLU A 45 -5.25 -13.97 -25.02
N ALA A 46 -5.74 -12.86 -24.47
CA ALA A 46 -7.17 -12.56 -24.39
C ALA A 46 -7.85 -12.55 -25.77
N HIS A 47 -7.21 -11.98 -26.78
CA HIS A 47 -7.74 -11.99 -28.15
C HIS A 47 -7.76 -13.40 -28.74
N ALA A 48 -6.75 -14.24 -28.47
CA ALA A 48 -6.76 -15.64 -28.88
C ALA A 48 -7.89 -16.44 -28.23
N ASP A 49 -8.25 -16.09 -26.99
CA ASP A 49 -9.37 -16.66 -26.23
C ASP A 49 -10.74 -16.04 -26.60
N GLY A 50 -10.76 -15.07 -27.53
CA GLY A 50 -11.99 -14.43 -28.02
C GLY A 50 -12.58 -13.38 -27.07
N ALA A 51 -11.84 -12.95 -26.05
CA ALA A 51 -12.25 -11.87 -25.16
C ALA A 51 -12.18 -10.50 -25.85
N SER A 52 -12.94 -9.54 -25.33
CA SER A 52 -12.98 -8.16 -25.80
C SER A 52 -12.07 -7.22 -25.02
N SER A 53 -11.70 -6.09 -25.61
CA SER A 53 -10.94 -5.04 -24.92
C SER A 53 -11.66 -4.50 -23.68
N SER A 54 -13.00 -4.43 -23.70
CA SER A 54 -13.82 -4.01 -22.57
C SER A 54 -13.75 -4.97 -21.38
N GLU A 55 -13.47 -6.25 -21.62
CA GLU A 55 -13.30 -7.24 -20.55
C GLU A 55 -11.87 -7.23 -20.01
N LEU A 56 -10.86 -7.08 -20.87
CA LEU A 56 -9.46 -7.12 -20.48
C LEU A 56 -8.98 -5.82 -19.82
N ILE A 57 -9.29 -4.66 -20.38
CA ILE A 57 -8.72 -3.37 -19.93
C ILE A 57 -8.95 -3.11 -18.43
N PRO A 58 -10.13 -3.37 -17.84
CA PRO A 58 -10.33 -3.23 -16.40
C PRO A 58 -9.43 -4.15 -15.55
N GLN A 59 -9.05 -5.32 -16.06
CA GLN A 59 -8.18 -6.30 -15.36
C GLN A 59 -6.71 -5.89 -15.34
N LEU A 60 -6.33 -4.84 -16.09
CA LEU A 60 -4.98 -4.28 -16.05
C LEU A 60 -4.72 -3.48 -14.76
N PHE A 61 -5.69 -3.39 -13.85
CA PHE A 61 -5.61 -2.63 -12.61
C PHE A 61 -6.11 -3.48 -11.44
N GLU A 62 -5.43 -3.38 -10.29
CA GLU A 62 -5.83 -4.06 -9.05
C GLU A 62 -7.07 -3.41 -8.39
N GLY A 63 -7.41 -2.18 -8.80
CA GLY A 63 -8.58 -1.43 -8.35
C GLY A 63 -8.95 -0.32 -9.35
N PRO A 64 -9.85 0.61 -8.99
CA PRO A 64 -10.25 1.69 -9.88
C PRO A 64 -9.05 2.57 -10.30
N PRO A 65 -8.80 2.75 -11.61
CA PRO A 65 -7.64 3.53 -12.07
C PRO A 65 -7.78 5.00 -11.66
N ARG A 66 -6.67 5.61 -11.24
CA ARG A 66 -6.64 6.99 -10.74
C ARG A 66 -5.95 7.91 -11.74
N PHE A 67 -6.59 9.01 -12.11
CA PHE A 67 -6.03 9.91 -13.13
C PHE A 67 -5.77 11.31 -12.58
N PRO A 68 -4.60 11.91 -12.88
CA PRO A 68 -4.33 13.31 -12.53
C PRO A 68 -5.25 14.31 -13.23
N SER A 69 -5.79 13.95 -14.40
CA SER A 69 -6.76 14.77 -15.14
C SER A 69 -7.58 13.91 -16.12
N PRO A 70 -8.75 14.40 -16.58
CA PRO A 70 -9.53 13.73 -17.62
C PRO A 70 -8.77 13.52 -18.93
N ASP A 71 -7.84 14.42 -19.28
CA ASP A 71 -7.03 14.30 -20.49
C ASP A 71 -6.05 13.12 -20.41
N VAL A 72 -5.46 12.87 -19.24
CA VAL A 72 -4.59 11.71 -19.01
C VAL A 72 -5.39 10.41 -19.13
N ALA A 73 -6.60 10.37 -18.55
CA ALA A 73 -7.49 9.23 -18.68
C ALA A 73 -7.82 8.95 -20.16
N ARG A 74 -8.22 9.99 -20.89
CA ARG A 74 -8.51 9.89 -22.33
C ARG A 74 -7.32 9.35 -23.10
N LEU A 75 -6.13 9.92 -22.88
CA LEU A 75 -4.91 9.51 -23.60
C LEU A 75 -4.54 8.05 -23.32
N MET A 76 -4.68 7.60 -22.06
CA MET A 76 -4.44 6.21 -21.68
C MET A 76 -5.38 5.26 -22.44
N TYR A 77 -6.69 5.53 -22.42
CA TYR A 77 -7.66 4.67 -23.10
C TYR A 77 -7.48 4.70 -24.62
N GLN A 78 -7.13 5.84 -25.21
CA GLN A 78 -6.80 5.92 -26.64
C GLN A 78 -5.62 5.01 -27.01
N ASN A 79 -4.57 4.99 -26.18
CA ASN A 79 -3.40 4.14 -26.39
C ASN A 79 -3.71 2.65 -26.17
N LEU A 80 -4.44 2.29 -25.11
CA LEU A 80 -4.84 0.90 -24.84
C LEU A 80 -5.73 0.33 -25.93
N LEU A 81 -6.73 1.09 -26.37
CA LEU A 81 -7.64 0.65 -27.42
C LEU A 81 -6.93 0.63 -28.79
N GLY A 82 -6.04 1.59 -29.06
CA GLY A 82 -5.19 1.55 -30.25
C GLY A 82 -4.27 0.33 -30.29
N LEU A 83 -3.69 -0.05 -29.14
CA LEU A 83 -2.86 -1.25 -29.02
C LEU A 83 -3.68 -2.52 -29.25
N TRP A 84 -4.89 -2.58 -28.67
CA TRP A 84 -5.81 -3.68 -28.88
C TRP A 84 -6.21 -3.83 -30.35
N ASP A 85 -6.51 -2.73 -31.04
CA ASP A 85 -6.85 -2.76 -32.47
C ASP A 85 -5.70 -3.33 -33.31
N LEU A 86 -4.43 -2.99 -32.98
CA LEU A 86 -3.26 -3.56 -33.66
C LEU A 86 -3.14 -5.07 -33.43
N VAL A 87 -3.46 -5.57 -32.23
CA VAL A 87 -3.50 -7.00 -31.91
C VAL A 87 -4.62 -7.70 -32.68
N ALA A 88 -5.82 -7.12 -32.69
CA ALA A 88 -6.98 -7.66 -33.40
C ALA A 88 -6.77 -7.73 -34.92
N GLU A 89 -6.05 -6.75 -35.49
CA GLU A 89 -5.63 -6.74 -36.89
C GLU A 89 -4.48 -7.73 -37.20
N GLY A 90 -3.90 -8.38 -36.19
CA GLY A 90 -2.79 -9.32 -36.34
C GLY A 90 -1.47 -8.65 -36.76
N LYS A 91 -1.34 -7.33 -36.57
CA LYS A 91 -0.12 -6.59 -36.93
C LYS A 91 0.96 -6.85 -35.88
N GLY A 92 2.20 -7.05 -36.35
CA GLY A 92 3.35 -7.11 -35.47
C GLY A 92 3.59 -5.75 -34.81
N VAL A 93 3.26 -5.63 -33.52
CA VAL A 93 3.52 -4.43 -32.72
C VAL A 93 5.02 -4.34 -32.44
N ARG A 94 5.67 -3.26 -32.89
CA ARG A 94 7.06 -2.94 -32.54
C ARG A 94 7.04 -2.00 -31.34
N LEU A 95 7.67 -2.44 -30.24
CA LEU A 95 7.74 -1.68 -28.98
C LEU A 95 9.03 -0.85 -28.86
N GLU A 96 9.91 -0.90 -29.86
CA GLU A 96 11.17 -0.16 -29.89
C GLU A 96 10.92 1.32 -30.26
N ASP A 97 10.78 2.17 -29.27
CA ASP A 97 10.80 3.63 -29.45
C ASP A 97 12.26 4.10 -29.67
N GLU A 98 12.63 4.51 -30.89
CA GLU A 98 13.92 5.16 -31.22
C GLU A 98 14.03 6.61 -30.69
N GLY A 99 13.38 6.92 -29.56
CA GLY A 99 13.37 8.26 -28.96
C GLY A 99 14.13 8.31 -27.63
N PRO A 100 14.82 9.42 -27.30
CA PRO A 100 15.34 9.62 -25.95
C PRO A 100 14.19 9.59 -24.95
N ARG A 101 14.22 8.56 -24.09
CA ARG A 101 13.29 8.32 -22.99
C ARG A 101 12.99 9.62 -22.24
N PRO A 102 11.74 10.13 -22.20
CA PRO A 102 11.41 11.24 -21.33
C PRO A 102 11.76 10.84 -19.88
N PRO A 103 12.42 11.72 -19.09
CA PRO A 103 12.78 11.39 -17.73
C PRO A 103 11.49 11.10 -16.96
N ARG A 104 11.37 9.85 -16.49
CA ARG A 104 10.30 9.38 -15.59
C ARG A 104 10.05 10.46 -14.53
N PRO A 105 8.83 11.00 -14.39
CA PRO A 105 8.45 11.71 -13.19
C PRO A 105 8.54 10.68 -12.06
N LYS A 106 9.60 10.72 -11.26
CA LYS A 106 9.67 9.90 -10.05
C LYS A 106 8.46 10.27 -9.22
N ARG A 107 7.54 9.31 -9.00
CA ARG A 107 6.54 9.43 -7.94
C ARG A 107 7.32 9.76 -6.66
N GLU A 108 7.11 10.96 -6.14
CA GLU A 108 7.63 11.35 -4.84
C GLU A 108 6.91 10.47 -3.83
N LYS A 109 7.52 9.31 -3.53
CA LYS A 109 7.11 8.47 -2.40
C LYS A 109 7.08 9.36 -1.17
N ALA A 110 6.08 9.20 -0.30
CA ALA A 110 6.12 9.82 1.01
C ALA A 110 7.50 9.56 1.64
N PRO A 111 8.25 10.62 1.97
CA PRO A 111 9.57 10.45 2.57
C PRO A 111 9.40 9.65 3.86
N ALA A 112 10.37 8.78 4.16
CA ALA A 112 10.39 8.10 5.43
C ALA A 112 10.28 9.13 6.57
N PRO A 113 9.49 8.85 7.62
CA PRO A 113 9.32 9.78 8.72
C PRO A 113 10.68 10.07 9.36
N SER A 114 10.86 11.30 9.84
CA SER A 114 12.07 11.64 10.60
C SER A 114 12.08 10.84 11.91
N PRO A 115 13.22 10.25 12.32
CA PRO A 115 13.28 9.50 13.58
C PRO A 115 12.89 10.36 14.78
N PHE A 116 12.13 9.80 15.72
CA PHE A 116 11.75 10.47 16.96
C PHE A 116 12.81 10.32 18.07
N ALA A 117 13.73 9.36 17.94
CA ALA A 117 14.79 9.14 18.92
C ALA A 117 15.70 10.38 19.08
N PRO A 118 16.12 10.73 20.31
CA PRO A 118 15.96 9.99 21.58
C PRO A 118 14.66 10.32 22.37
N GLY A 119 13.64 10.91 21.74
CA GLY A 119 12.36 11.28 22.36
C GLY A 119 11.26 10.22 22.22
N GLU A 120 10.03 10.70 22.15
CA GLU A 120 8.82 9.91 21.95
C GLU A 120 8.14 10.31 20.63
N PRO A 121 7.45 9.37 19.94
CA PRO A 121 6.68 9.70 18.76
C PRO A 121 5.51 10.62 19.13
N ASP A 122 5.30 11.65 18.31
CA ASP A 122 4.11 12.48 18.34
C ASP A 122 3.10 12.02 17.26
N ALA A 123 1.93 12.66 17.22
CA ALA A 123 0.89 12.33 16.25
C ALA A 123 1.37 12.53 14.79
N ALA A 124 2.21 13.55 14.54
CA ALA A 124 2.73 13.83 13.21
C ALA A 124 3.67 12.72 12.72
N PHE A 125 4.50 12.17 13.62
CA PHE A 125 5.33 11.01 13.32
C PHE A 125 4.46 9.79 12.98
N VAL A 126 3.45 9.49 13.80
CA VAL A 126 2.57 8.32 13.60
C VAL A 126 1.83 8.40 12.27
N GLU A 127 1.26 9.57 11.93
CA GLU A 127 0.60 9.80 10.65
C GLU A 127 1.58 9.62 9.47
N ALA A 128 2.78 10.20 9.58
CA ALA A 128 3.80 10.06 8.53
C ALA A 128 4.28 8.62 8.37
N ALA A 129 4.41 7.87 9.48
CA ALA A 129 4.81 6.47 9.46
C ALA A 129 3.73 5.57 8.85
N SER A 130 2.46 5.75 9.24
CA SER A 130 1.31 5.05 8.64
C SER A 130 1.24 5.30 7.13
N ARG A 131 1.30 6.57 6.69
CA ARG A 131 1.32 6.92 5.26
C ARG A 131 2.51 6.28 4.52
N HIS A 132 3.69 6.28 5.13
CA HIS A 132 4.87 5.65 4.54
C HIS A 132 4.68 4.13 4.34
N LEU A 133 4.06 3.44 5.31
CA LEU A 133 3.78 2.00 5.23
C LEU A 133 2.71 1.66 4.19
N GLU A 134 1.78 2.57 3.92
CA GLU A 134 0.78 2.43 2.86
C GLU A 134 1.38 2.65 1.46
N GLU A 135 2.26 3.65 1.31
CA GLU A 135 2.78 4.05 0.00
C GLU A 135 4.03 3.27 -0.46
N ASP A 136 4.89 2.82 0.44
CA ASP A 136 6.11 2.07 0.10
C ASP A 136 5.97 0.57 0.41
N VAL A 137 5.31 -0.15 -0.51
CA VAL A 137 5.10 -1.61 -0.44
C VAL A 137 6.40 -2.37 -0.16
N ARG A 138 7.51 -1.98 -0.78
CA ARG A 138 8.80 -2.66 -0.54
C ARG A 138 9.32 -2.42 0.87
N ALA A 139 9.10 -1.22 1.43
CA ALA A 139 9.47 -0.94 2.82
C ALA A 139 8.59 -1.74 3.79
N ARG A 140 7.27 -1.79 3.51
CA ARG A 140 6.32 -2.63 4.25
C ARG A 140 6.76 -4.09 4.25
N GLU A 141 7.01 -4.70 3.10
CA GLU A 141 7.48 -6.09 2.97
C GLU A 141 8.75 -6.36 3.77
N ARG A 142 9.75 -5.47 3.70
CA ARG A 142 10.99 -5.61 4.48
C ARG A 142 10.71 -5.58 5.98
N LEU A 143 9.83 -4.70 6.43
CA LEU A 143 9.44 -4.59 7.84
C LEU A 143 8.58 -5.78 8.27
N THR A 144 7.74 -6.34 7.39
CA THR A 144 6.97 -7.57 7.64
C THR A 144 7.93 -8.74 7.87
N HIS A 145 8.89 -8.96 6.98
CA HIS A 145 9.90 -9.99 7.17
C HIS A 145 10.72 -9.78 8.44
N LEU A 146 11.01 -8.52 8.79
CA LEU A 146 11.72 -8.20 10.02
C LEU A 146 10.90 -8.53 11.26
N PHE A 147 9.61 -8.20 11.23
CA PHE A 147 8.64 -8.50 12.29
C PHE A 147 8.49 -10.01 12.47
N ASP A 148 8.21 -10.74 11.39
CA ASP A 148 8.00 -12.19 11.41
C ASP A 148 9.22 -12.92 12.01
N ASN A 149 10.43 -12.53 11.58
CA ASN A 149 11.65 -13.18 12.06
C ASN A 149 12.05 -12.77 13.48
N ARG A 150 11.92 -11.48 13.82
CA ARG A 150 12.42 -10.97 15.11
C ARG A 150 11.44 -11.17 16.24
N GLN A 151 10.15 -11.13 15.93
CA GLN A 151 9.06 -11.22 16.89
C GLN A 151 8.37 -12.59 16.86
N ASP A 152 9.03 -13.62 16.32
CA ASP A 152 8.56 -15.01 16.37
C ASP A 152 8.06 -15.43 17.78
N PRO A 153 8.74 -15.11 18.90
CA PRO A 153 8.22 -15.43 20.23
C PRO A 153 6.94 -14.69 20.62
N LEU A 154 6.79 -13.44 20.18
CA LEU A 154 5.57 -12.65 20.39
C LEU A 154 4.42 -13.21 19.56
N LEU A 155 4.70 -13.60 18.31
CA LEU A 155 3.74 -14.21 17.41
C LEU A 155 3.27 -15.57 17.92
N GLY A 156 4.18 -16.39 18.47
CA GLY A 156 3.81 -17.64 19.13
C GLY A 156 2.97 -17.43 20.39
N ALA A 157 3.22 -16.37 21.15
CA ALA A 157 2.37 -16.00 22.30
C ALA A 157 0.98 -15.51 21.85
N LEU A 158 0.89 -14.82 20.73
CA LEU A 158 -0.37 -14.38 20.13
C LEU A 158 -1.19 -15.56 19.60
N ASP A 159 -0.53 -16.51 18.92
CA ASP A 159 -1.14 -17.76 18.44
C ASP A 159 -1.71 -18.60 19.59
N GLY A 160 -0.94 -18.71 20.70
CA GLY A 160 -1.36 -19.40 21.91
C GLY A 160 -2.45 -18.69 22.73
N ALA A 161 -2.89 -17.49 22.34
CA ALA A 161 -3.89 -16.72 23.09
C ALA A 161 -5.34 -17.19 22.85
N GLY A 162 -5.58 -18.07 21.87
CA GLY A 162 -6.90 -18.63 21.59
C GLY A 162 -7.89 -17.62 21.00
N LEU A 163 -7.39 -16.68 20.19
CA LEU A 163 -8.23 -15.78 19.40
C LEU A 163 -8.89 -16.55 18.24
N THR A 164 -9.96 -15.98 17.69
CA THR A 164 -10.48 -16.34 16.37
C THR A 164 -9.51 -15.95 15.27
N ASP A 165 -9.73 -16.44 14.05
CA ASP A 165 -8.91 -16.09 12.89
C ASP A 165 -8.95 -14.58 12.63
N GLU A 166 -10.13 -13.97 12.72
CA GLU A 166 -10.34 -12.52 12.60
C GLU A 166 -9.63 -11.75 13.72
N GLY A 167 -9.84 -12.14 14.98
CA GLY A 167 -9.19 -11.51 16.13
C GLY A 167 -7.66 -11.61 16.08
N TYR A 168 -7.14 -12.77 15.64
CA TYR A 168 -5.72 -12.97 15.42
C TYR A 168 -5.19 -12.09 14.29
N ALA A 169 -5.89 -12.03 13.15
CA ALA A 169 -5.50 -11.21 12.01
C ALA A 169 -5.40 -9.74 12.39
N VAL A 170 -6.41 -9.20 13.08
CA VAL A 170 -6.42 -7.81 13.58
C VAL A 170 -5.27 -7.57 14.57
N ALA A 171 -5.12 -8.45 15.57
CA ALA A 171 -4.05 -8.30 16.56
C ALA A 171 -2.65 -8.35 15.92
N ARG A 172 -2.42 -9.30 15.00
CA ARG A 172 -1.14 -9.45 14.29
C ARG A 172 -0.86 -8.23 13.43
N TYR A 173 -1.86 -7.75 12.69
CA TYR A 173 -1.77 -6.57 11.84
C TYR A 173 -1.35 -5.34 12.65
N LEU A 174 -2.04 -5.06 13.75
CA LEU A 174 -1.75 -3.89 14.60
C LEU A 174 -0.38 -4.00 15.27
N LEU A 175 0.01 -5.18 15.76
CA LEU A 175 1.33 -5.38 16.35
C LEU A 175 2.44 -5.21 15.32
N PHE A 176 2.22 -5.62 14.07
CA PHE A 176 3.12 -5.35 12.96
C PHE A 176 3.29 -3.84 12.73
N GLU A 177 2.19 -3.09 12.59
CA GLU A 177 2.26 -1.65 12.30
C GLU A 177 2.96 -0.89 13.43
N LEU A 178 2.62 -1.19 14.68
CA LEU A 178 3.26 -0.61 15.84
C LEU A 178 4.76 -0.94 15.89
N PHE A 179 5.16 -2.19 15.60
CA PHE A 179 6.56 -2.56 15.47
C PHE A 179 7.25 -1.77 14.34
N ALA A 180 6.62 -1.67 13.18
CA ALA A 180 7.15 -0.97 12.02
C ALA A 180 7.34 0.52 12.29
N MET A 181 6.39 1.18 12.95
CA MET A 181 6.52 2.57 13.39
C MET A 181 7.71 2.76 14.34
N LEU A 182 7.93 1.82 15.27
CA LEU A 182 9.09 1.87 16.15
C LEU A 182 10.42 1.65 15.41
N GLU A 183 10.49 0.73 14.44
CA GLU A 183 11.69 0.54 13.60
C GLU A 183 12.00 1.78 12.74
N LEU A 184 10.98 2.47 12.23
CA LEU A 184 11.15 3.71 11.46
C LEU A 184 11.61 4.88 12.33
N GLY A 185 11.11 4.96 13.57
CA GLY A 185 11.34 6.09 14.45
C GLY A 185 12.51 5.94 15.42
N TRP A 186 13.00 4.72 15.62
CA TRP A 186 14.10 4.39 16.53
C TRP A 186 15.26 3.72 15.79
N PRO A 187 16.32 4.47 15.42
CA PRO A 187 17.38 3.95 14.54
C PRO A 187 18.14 2.72 15.07
N ALA A 188 18.22 2.54 16.39
CA ALA A 188 18.80 1.34 16.99
C ALA A 188 17.91 0.09 16.81
N GLY A 189 16.64 0.29 16.46
CA GLY A 189 15.60 -0.72 16.29
C GLY A 189 15.04 -1.25 17.61
N VAL A 190 14.13 -2.20 17.47
CA VAL A 190 13.47 -2.94 18.54
C VAL A 190 14.12 -4.32 18.64
N ALA A 191 14.38 -4.78 19.86
CA ALA A 191 14.84 -6.14 20.14
C ALA A 191 13.67 -7.14 20.08
N THR A 192 13.97 -8.44 20.17
CA THR A 192 12.94 -9.47 20.29
C THR A 192 12.20 -9.32 21.63
N VAL A 193 10.86 -9.36 21.56
CA VAL A 193 9.98 -9.39 22.74
C VAL A 193 9.96 -10.81 23.33
N PRO A 194 10.08 -10.98 24.66
CA PRO A 194 10.04 -12.31 25.28
C PRO A 194 8.63 -12.95 25.21
N PRO A 195 8.54 -14.29 25.14
CA PRO A 195 7.25 -15.00 25.00
C PRO A 195 6.22 -14.68 26.09
N GLY A 196 6.65 -14.37 27.31
CA GLY A 196 5.76 -14.06 28.44
C GLY A 196 5.18 -12.64 28.45
N ALA A 197 5.51 -11.81 27.45
CA ALA A 197 5.13 -10.40 27.42
C ALA A 197 3.62 -10.16 27.31
N LEU A 198 2.89 -11.04 26.62
CA LEU A 198 1.43 -10.93 26.50
C LEU A 198 0.66 -11.51 27.71
N ALA A 199 1.29 -12.41 28.47
CA ALA A 199 0.67 -13.06 29.62
C ALA A 199 0.64 -12.18 30.87
N THR A 200 1.57 -11.23 30.99
CA THR A 200 1.79 -10.45 32.21
C THR A 200 1.43 -8.99 31.96
N ALA A 201 0.79 -8.34 32.93
CA ALA A 201 0.63 -6.90 32.89
C ALA A 201 2.01 -6.22 32.90
N PRO A 202 2.16 -5.02 32.31
CA PRO A 202 3.40 -4.25 32.42
C PRO A 202 3.81 -4.08 33.88
N THR A 203 5.12 -4.17 34.15
CA THR A 203 5.62 -3.90 35.50
C THR A 203 5.36 -2.44 35.89
N PRO A 204 5.15 -2.12 37.18
CA PRO A 204 4.90 -0.74 37.61
C PRO A 204 6.02 0.24 37.23
N ASP A 205 7.25 -0.25 37.11
CA ASP A 205 8.44 0.53 36.75
C ASP A 205 8.67 0.61 35.23
N ALA A 206 7.79 0.03 34.41
CA ALA A 206 7.89 0.11 32.97
C ALA A 206 7.67 1.56 32.49
N PRO A 207 8.43 2.05 31.50
CA PRO A 207 8.15 3.34 30.89
C PRO A 207 6.74 3.31 30.27
N PRO A 208 5.93 4.38 30.46
CA PRO A 208 4.62 4.45 29.85
C PRO A 208 4.75 4.44 28.33
N VAL A 209 3.75 3.86 27.66
CA VAL A 209 3.63 3.92 26.20
C VAL A 209 3.27 5.36 25.80
N PRO A 210 3.90 5.92 24.74
CA PRO A 210 3.56 7.24 24.22
C PRO A 210 2.09 7.32 23.81
N ALA A 211 1.44 8.43 24.17
CA ALA A 211 0.02 8.63 23.90
C ALA A 211 -0.33 8.50 22.40
N ALA A 212 0.53 8.99 21.50
CA ALA A 212 0.28 8.94 20.05
C ALA A 212 0.16 7.50 19.52
N LEU A 213 0.99 6.57 20.00
CA LEU A 213 0.92 5.15 19.61
C LEU A 213 -0.29 4.45 20.25
N ALA A 214 -0.63 4.81 21.49
CA ALA A 214 -1.81 4.28 22.16
C ALA A 214 -3.10 4.73 21.46
N THR A 215 -3.21 6.01 21.11
CA THR A 215 -4.35 6.54 20.35
C THR A 215 -4.49 5.85 18.99
N TYR A 216 -3.39 5.69 18.25
CA TYR A 216 -3.42 4.98 16.97
C TYR A 216 -3.93 3.55 17.10
N ALA A 217 -3.46 2.80 18.10
CA ALA A 217 -3.92 1.43 18.33
C ALA A 217 -5.42 1.38 18.68
N GLU A 218 -5.91 2.33 19.48
CA GLU A 218 -7.32 2.42 19.86
C GLU A 218 -8.22 2.82 18.68
N ASP A 219 -7.79 3.78 17.86
CA ASP A 219 -8.50 4.20 16.65
C ASP A 219 -8.60 3.03 15.66
N ALA A 220 -7.50 2.30 15.43
CA ALA A 220 -7.51 1.16 14.52
C ALA A 220 -8.33 -0.04 15.06
N LEU A 221 -8.40 -0.24 16.38
CA LEU A 221 -9.30 -1.21 17.00
C LEU A 221 -10.78 -0.79 16.87
N PHE A 222 -11.06 0.51 16.97
CA PHE A 222 -12.39 1.06 16.73
C PHE A 222 -12.81 0.86 15.27
N GLU A 223 -11.92 1.10 14.32
CA GLU A 223 -12.16 0.83 12.90
C GLU A 223 -12.44 -0.66 12.65
N ALA A 224 -11.66 -1.56 13.24
CA ALA A 224 -11.88 -3.00 13.11
C ALA A 224 -13.24 -3.48 13.68
N GLU A 225 -13.76 -2.85 14.72
CA GLU A 225 -15.10 -3.12 15.25
C GLU A 225 -16.21 -2.69 14.27
N HIS A 226 -15.94 -1.67 13.44
CA HIS A 226 -16.91 -1.07 12.51
C HIS A 226 -16.66 -1.44 11.05
N ASP A 227 -15.80 -2.44 10.78
CA ASP A 227 -15.51 -2.92 9.43
C ASP A 227 -16.79 -3.47 8.76
N GLU A 228 -17.04 -3.08 7.51
CA GLU A 228 -18.27 -3.44 6.80
C GLU A 228 -18.29 -4.89 6.31
N GLU A 229 -17.12 -5.50 6.08
CA GLU A 229 -16.98 -6.84 5.52
C GLU A 229 -16.77 -7.90 6.61
N HIS A 230 -15.91 -7.58 7.58
CA HIS A 230 -15.43 -8.47 8.63
C HIS A 230 -15.33 -7.75 9.99
N PRO A 231 -16.46 -7.29 10.57
CA PRO A 231 -16.44 -6.59 11.85
C PRO A 231 -15.96 -7.51 12.98
N LEU A 232 -15.03 -7.01 13.80
CA LEU A 232 -14.64 -7.69 15.02
C LEU A 232 -15.78 -7.59 16.04
N VAL A 233 -16.32 -8.73 16.46
CA VAL A 233 -17.44 -8.73 17.40
C VAL A 233 -17.02 -8.15 18.77
N PRO A 234 -17.92 -7.45 19.50
CA PRO A 234 -17.56 -6.80 20.76
C PRO A 234 -16.98 -7.74 21.84
N GLU A 235 -17.39 -9.01 21.84
CA GLU A 235 -16.88 -10.03 22.76
C GLU A 235 -15.40 -10.38 22.51
N GLU A 236 -14.93 -10.24 21.26
CA GLU A 236 -13.55 -10.49 20.84
C GLU A 236 -12.67 -9.24 20.93
N LEU A 237 -13.28 -8.05 20.82
CA LEU A 237 -12.58 -6.77 20.89
C LEU A 237 -11.83 -6.59 22.21
N ALA A 238 -12.40 -7.02 23.34
CA ALA A 238 -11.74 -6.86 24.65
C ALA A 238 -10.48 -7.74 24.79
N PRO A 239 -10.50 -9.05 24.45
CA PRO A 239 -9.29 -9.87 24.35
C PRO A 239 -8.23 -9.28 23.39
N VAL A 240 -8.63 -8.89 22.18
CA VAL A 240 -7.73 -8.33 21.16
C VAL A 240 -7.10 -7.02 21.66
N ARG A 241 -7.90 -6.09 22.20
CA ARG A 241 -7.43 -4.83 22.77
C ARG A 241 -6.42 -5.04 23.89
N ASN A 242 -6.67 -5.99 24.79
CA ASN A 242 -5.75 -6.33 25.87
C ASN A 242 -4.40 -6.84 25.33
N LEU A 243 -4.43 -7.70 24.30
CA LEU A 243 -3.21 -8.25 23.69
C LEU A 243 -2.43 -7.19 22.92
N VAL A 244 -3.10 -6.35 22.13
CA VAL A 244 -2.48 -5.23 21.41
C VAL A 244 -1.85 -4.24 22.39
N THR A 245 -2.56 -3.88 23.46
CA THR A 245 -2.04 -2.97 24.50
C THR A 245 -0.79 -3.54 25.17
N ARG A 246 -0.79 -4.83 25.54
CA ARG A 246 0.37 -5.49 26.16
C ARG A 246 1.52 -5.65 25.18
N GLY A 247 1.23 -6.00 23.93
CA GLY A 247 2.23 -6.13 22.88
C GLY A 247 2.88 -4.80 22.54
N LEU A 248 2.11 -3.70 22.46
CA LEU A 248 2.64 -2.35 22.31
C LEU A 248 3.57 -1.97 23.46
N ALA A 249 3.15 -2.19 24.71
CA ALA A 249 4.00 -1.93 25.87
C ALA A 249 5.30 -2.75 25.84
N ALA A 250 5.23 -4.00 25.41
CA ALA A 250 6.39 -4.87 25.29
C ALA A 250 7.34 -4.44 24.16
N LEU A 251 6.80 -4.08 22.99
CA LEU A 251 7.56 -3.54 21.87
C LEU A 251 8.23 -2.22 22.25
N TRP A 252 7.53 -1.34 22.98
CA TRP A 252 8.09 -0.12 23.54
C TRP A 252 9.29 -0.49 24.44
N GLN A 253 9.12 -1.32 25.45
CA GLN A 253 10.22 -1.71 26.35
C GLN A 253 11.40 -2.39 25.64
N ALA A 254 11.15 -3.07 24.52
CA ALA A 254 12.17 -3.77 23.74
C ALA A 254 13.04 -2.86 22.85
N ARG A 255 12.80 -1.54 22.80
CA ARG A 255 13.68 -0.63 22.05
C ARG A 255 15.14 -0.78 22.50
N LYS A 256 16.06 -0.96 21.54
CA LYS A 256 17.48 -1.09 21.85
C LYS A 256 18.03 0.24 22.36
N LYS A 257 19.06 0.19 23.20
CA LYS A 257 19.74 1.41 23.64
C LYS A 257 20.33 2.11 22.41
N GLY A 258 19.86 3.34 22.15
CA GLY A 258 20.38 4.25 21.13
C GLY A 258 21.61 5.00 21.61
#